data_AF-A5ZQ13-F1
#
_entry.id   AF-A5ZQ13-F1
#
_cell.length_a   1.000
_cell.length_b   1.000
_cell.length_c   1.000
_cell.angle_alpha   90.00
_cell.angle_beta   90.00
_cell.angle_gamma   90.00
#
_symmetry.space_group_name_H-M   'P 1'
#
loop_
_entity.id
_entity.type
_entity.pdbx_description
1 polymer ?
#
loop_
_entity_poly.entity_id
_entity_poly.type
_entity_poly.pdbx_seq_one_letter_code
_entity_poly.pdbx_strand_id
1 'polypeptide(L)'
;MMNFETFLLLLMIVSVLTGLVTEGIKKLLDEAKKPYRSNLLAGVVAVILSIAVDTGYMILTETLMNEKMAVILIALVLLSWLCAMVGYDKVIQAISQFKVHTSE
;
A
#
# COMPACT_ATOMS: atom_id res chain seq x y z
N MET A 1 -18.65 -12.04 -10.81
CA MET A 1 -17.34 -12.11 -11.50
C MET A 1 -16.64 -10.78 -11.23
N MET A 2 -15.44 -10.78 -10.63
CA MET A 2 -14.75 -9.53 -10.28
C MET A 2 -14.43 -8.76 -11.57
N ASN A 3 -14.99 -7.56 -11.72
CA ASN A 3 -14.78 -6.75 -12.92
C ASN A 3 -13.48 -5.95 -12.81
N PHE A 4 -12.89 -5.55 -13.94
CA PHE A 4 -11.61 -4.82 -13.97
C PHE A 4 -11.68 -3.51 -13.16
N GLU A 5 -12.82 -2.83 -13.18
CA GLU A 5 -13.06 -1.63 -12.36
C GLU A 5 -13.00 -1.91 -10.86
N THR A 6 -13.59 -3.02 -10.40
CA THR A 6 -13.56 -3.43 -8.99
C THR A 6 -12.14 -3.74 -8.54
N PHE A 7 -11.35 -4.39 -9.40
CA PHE A 7 -9.93 -4.63 -9.15
C PHE A 7 -9.15 -3.33 -9.00
N LEU A 8 -9.30 -2.39 -9.92
CA LEU A 8 -8.61 -1.10 -9.86
C LEU A 8 -9.02 -0.28 -8.64
N LEU A 9 -10.30 -0.33 -8.25
CA LEU A 9 -10.80 0.34 -7.06
C LEU A 9 -10.16 -0.22 -5.78
N LEU A 10 -10.14 -1.55 -5.62
CA LEU A 10 -9.50 -2.21 -4.47
C LEU A 10 -8.00 -1.91 -4.44
N LEU A 11 -7.33 -1.95 -5.59
CA LEU A 11 -5.92 -1.64 -5.72
C LEU A 11 -5.61 -0.19 -5.33
N MET A 12 -6.44 0.76 -5.72
CA MET A 12 -6.29 2.16 -5.35
C MET A 12 -6.44 2.36 -3.84
N ILE A 13 -7.47 1.76 -3.23
CA ILE A 13 -7.70 1.81 -1.77
C ILE A 13 -6.51 1.21 -1.03
N VAL A 14 -6.09 -0.02 -1.38
CA VAL A 14 -4.97 -0.71 -0.73
C VAL A 14 -3.68 0.07 -0.92
N SER A 15 -3.42 0.63 -2.09
CA SER A 15 -2.21 1.40 -2.34
C SER A 15 -2.13 2.67 -1.48
N VAL A 16 -3.22 3.43 -1.37
CA VAL A 16 -3.26 4.66 -0.56
C VAL A 16 -3.12 4.32 0.92
N LEU A 17 -3.89 3.34 1.40
CA LEU A 17 -3.84 2.92 2.80
C LEU A 17 -2.47 2.33 3.16
N THR A 18 -1.85 1.54 2.27
CA THR A 18 -0.50 1.02 2.48
C THR A 18 0.49 2.16 2.66
N GLY A 19 0.47 3.18 1.81
CA GLY A 19 1.30 4.38 1.96
C GLY A 19 1.11 5.05 3.32
N LEU A 20 -0.14 5.37 3.69
CA LEU A 20 -0.48 6.03 4.96
C LEU A 20 -0.06 5.21 6.18
N VAL A 21 -0.40 3.91 6.21
CA VAL A 21 -0.08 3.03 7.33
C VAL A 21 1.43 2.88 7.46
N THR A 22 2.15 2.78 6.35
CA THR A 22 3.61 2.74 6.38
C THR A 22 4.17 4.01 7.01
N GLU A 23 3.69 5.20 6.65
CA GLU A 23 4.10 6.47 7.28
C GLU A 23 3.74 6.55 8.77
N GLY A 24 2.55 6.10 9.15
CA GLY A 24 2.15 6.03 10.55
C GLY A 24 3.12 5.17 11.36
N ILE A 25 3.46 3.98 10.86
CA ILE A 25 4.41 3.08 11.52
C ILE A 25 5.82 3.68 11.55
N LYS A 26 6.25 4.38 10.49
CA LYS A 26 7.54 5.10 10.46
C LYS A 26 7.65 6.14 11.58
N LYS A 27 6.63 6.99 11.73
CA LYS A 27 6.60 8.01 12.80
C LYS A 27 6.68 7.38 14.19
N LEU A 28 5.97 6.28 14.41
CA LEU A 28 6.02 5.52 15.66
C LEU A 28 7.41 4.89 15.90
N LEU A 29 8.09 4.40 14.86
CA LEU A 29 9.45 3.87 14.99
C LEU A 29 10.51 4.95 15.17
N ASP A 30 10.33 6.13 14.57
CA ASP A 30 11.19 7.29 14.78
C ASP A 30 11.08 7.80 16.23
N GLU A 31 9.88 7.80 16.81
CA GLU A 31 9.68 8.03 18.26
C GLU A 31 10.39 6.96 19.11
N ALA A 32 10.41 5.71 18.66
CA ALA A 32 11.09 4.60 19.33
C ALA A 32 12.61 4.51 19.06
N LYS A 33 13.20 5.44 18.28
CA LYS A 33 14.63 5.47 17.88
C LYS A 33 15.15 4.15 17.27
N LYS A 34 14.31 3.37 16.59
CA LYS A 34 14.75 2.12 15.94
C LYS A 34 15.13 2.36 14.46
N PRO A 35 16.27 1.85 13.99
CA PRO A 35 16.58 1.90 12.56
C PRO A 35 15.64 0.97 11.79
N TYR A 36 14.98 1.50 10.76
CA TYR A 36 14.09 0.73 9.89
C TYR A 36 14.34 1.02 8.41
N ARG A 37 14.05 0.03 7.56
CA ARG A 37 14.05 0.22 6.11
C ARG A 37 12.63 0.45 5.61
N SER A 38 12.34 1.69 5.24
CA SER A 38 11.03 2.14 4.72
C SER A 38 10.43 1.23 3.66
N ASN A 39 11.27 0.68 2.78
CA ASN A 39 10.80 -0.12 1.66
C ASN A 39 10.32 -1.53 2.06
N LEU A 40 11.02 -2.16 3.00
CA LEU A 40 10.63 -3.45 3.55
C LEU A 40 9.33 -3.32 4.35
N LEU A 41 9.21 -2.25 5.12
CA LEU A 41 8.02 -1.94 5.90
C LEU A 41 6.79 -1.78 4.99
N ALA A 42 6.93 -1.02 3.90
CA ALA A 42 5.86 -0.86 2.91
C ALA A 42 5.43 -2.21 2.30
N GLY A 43 6.38 -3.10 2.01
CA GLY A 43 6.08 -4.43 1.48
C GLY A 43 5.31 -5.30 2.47
N VAL A 44 5.72 -5.31 3.75
CA VAL A 44 5.00 -6.06 4.80
C VAL A 44 3.59 -5.52 4.99
N VAL A 45 3.42 -4.19 5.03
CA VAL A 45 2.11 -3.55 5.16
C VAL A 45 1.23 -3.86 3.94
N ALA A 46 1.79 -3.82 2.73
CA ALA A 46 1.07 -4.14 1.50
C ALA A 46 0.52 -5.57 1.51
N VAL A 47 1.33 -6.55 1.94
CA VAL A 47 0.91 -7.96 2.04
C VAL A 47 -0.24 -8.13 3.01
N ILE A 48 -0.12 -7.56 4.22
CA ILE A 48 -1.14 -7.67 5.27
C ILE A 48 -2.45 -7.01 4.82
N LEU A 49 -2.38 -5.78 4.28
CA LEU A 49 -3.57 -5.07 3.80
C LEU A 49 -4.22 -5.78 2.60
N SER A 50 -3.44 -6.29 1.66
CA SER A 50 -3.99 -6.98 0.49
C SER A 50 -4.76 -8.22 0.89
N ILE A 51 -4.25 -9.02 1.84
CA ILE A 51 -4.96 -10.19 2.36
C ILE A 51 -6.24 -9.77 3.09
N ALA A 52 -6.18 -8.72 3.92
CA ALA A 52 -7.34 -8.22 4.66
C ALA A 52 -8.45 -7.71 3.72
N VAL A 53 -8.08 -6.96 2.68
CA VAL A 53 -9.02 -6.42 1.70
C VAL A 53 -9.58 -7.50 0.79
N ASP A 54 -8.77 -8.47 0.36
CA ASP A 54 -9.25 -9.62 -0.42
C ASP A 54 -10.24 -10.48 0.39
N THR A 55 -9.90 -10.79 1.65
CA THR A 55 -10.80 -11.49 2.57
C THR A 55 -12.09 -10.70 2.82
N GLY A 56 -11.99 -9.39 3.03
CA GLY A 56 -13.15 -8.52 3.21
C GLY A 56 -14.04 -8.49 1.97
N TYR A 57 -13.45 -8.48 0.77
CA TYR A 57 -14.18 -8.55 -0.48
C TYR A 57 -14.91 -9.89 -0.63
N MET A 58 -14.24 -11.02 -0.34
CA MET A 58 -14.86 -12.34 -0.40
C MET A 58 -16.09 -12.48 0.50
N ILE A 59 -16.03 -11.92 1.71
CA ILE A 59 -17.16 -11.94 2.66
C ILE A 59 -18.31 -11.09 2.12
N LEU A 60 -18.02 -9.91 1.57
CA LEU A 60 -19.02 -8.99 0.99
C LEU A 60 -19.73 -9.58 -0.23
N THR A 61 -19.03 -10.41 -1.02
CA THR A 61 -19.59 -10.98 -2.26
C THR A 61 -20.06 -12.43 -2.12
N GLU A 62 -19.90 -13.05 -0.95
CA GLU A 62 -20.21 -14.47 -0.69
C GLU A 62 -19.59 -15.43 -1.74
N THR A 63 -18.40 -15.10 -2.24
CA THR A 63 -17.73 -15.84 -3.32
C THR A 63 -16.61 -16.75 -2.84
N LEU A 64 -16.54 -17.97 -3.38
CA LEU A 64 -15.43 -18.90 -3.14
C LEU A 64 -14.14 -18.50 -3.89
N MET A 65 -12.98 -18.85 -3.32
CA MET A 65 -11.66 -18.69 -3.94
C MET A 65 -11.64 -19.38 -5.31
N ASN A 66 -11.63 -18.58 -6.37
CA ASN A 66 -11.46 -19.05 -7.74
C ASN A 66 -10.02 -18.82 -8.19
N GLU A 67 -9.51 -19.60 -9.14
CA GLU A 67 -8.15 -19.51 -9.69
C GLU A 67 -7.80 -18.07 -10.15
N LYS A 68 -8.78 -17.36 -10.72
CA LYS A 68 -8.63 -15.95 -11.12
C LYS A 68 -8.40 -14.99 -9.94
N MET A 69 -8.98 -15.27 -8.78
CA MET A 69 -8.87 -14.41 -7.60
C MET A 69 -7.49 -14.55 -6.95
N ALA A 70 -6.90 -15.74 -6.98
CA ALA A 70 -5.53 -15.95 -6.53
C ALA A 70 -4.51 -15.15 -7.37
N VAL A 71 -4.69 -15.10 -8.69
CA VAL A 71 -3.85 -14.27 -9.58
C VAL A 71 -4.04 -12.78 -9.28
N ILE A 72 -5.29 -12.36 -9.02
CA ILE A 72 -5.61 -10.99 -8.63
C ILE A 72 -4.94 -10.63 -7.30
N LEU A 73 -4.95 -11.50 -6.30
CA LEU A 73 -4.32 -11.26 -5.00
C LEU A 73 -2.82 -11.05 -5.14
N ILE A 74 -2.13 -11.87 -5.93
CA ILE A 74 -0.70 -11.70 -6.22
C ILE A 74 -0.45 -10.35 -6.92
N ALA A 75 -1.27 -9.99 -7.91
CA ALA A 75 -1.18 -8.71 -8.59
C ALA A 75 -1.46 -7.53 -7.64
N LEU A 76 -2.43 -7.67 -6.73
CA LEU A 76 -2.80 -6.64 -5.76
C LEU A 76 -1.65 -6.38 -4.80
N VAL A 77 -1.00 -7.43 -4.29
CA VAL A 77 0.19 -7.30 -3.42
C VAL A 77 1.34 -6.61 -4.15
N LEU A 78 1.71 -7.08 -5.34
CA LEU A 78 2.86 -6.53 -6.07
C LEU A 78 2.61 -5.10 -6.54
N LEU A 79 1.44 -4.83 -7.12
CA LEU A 79 1.13 -3.51 -7.67
C LEU A 79 0.86 -2.48 -6.55
N SER A 80 0.21 -2.86 -5.45
CA SER A 80 0.02 -1.94 -4.32
C SER A 80 1.35 -1.59 -3.65
N TRP A 81 2.27 -2.55 -3.53
CA TRP A 81 3.62 -2.28 -3.02
C TRP A 81 4.40 -1.34 -3.95
N LEU A 82 4.38 -1.57 -5.26
CA LEU A 82 5.04 -0.70 -6.25
C LEU A 82 4.41 0.70 -6.29
N CYS A 83 3.08 0.82 -6.28
CA CYS A 83 2.40 2.12 -6.21
C CYS A 83 2.71 2.86 -4.91
N ALA A 84 2.79 2.15 -3.78
CA ALA A 84 3.19 2.75 -2.51
C ALA A 84 4.65 3.23 -2.54
N MET A 85 5.59 2.50 -3.16
CA MET A 85 6.97 2.95 -3.31
C MET A 85 7.08 4.21 -4.18
N VAL A 86 6.49 4.16 -5.39
CA VAL A 86 6.58 5.27 -6.34
C VAL A 86 5.85 6.50 -5.82
N GLY A 87 4.67 6.32 -5.21
CA GLY A 87 3.93 7.40 -4.57
C GLY A 87 4.70 8.01 -3.40
N TYR A 88 5.25 7.17 -2.52
CA TYR A 88 6.02 7.62 -1.36
C TYR A 88 7.28 8.41 -1.76
N ASP A 89 8.10 7.87 -2.66
CA ASP A 89 9.36 8.52 -3.06
C ASP A 89 9.10 9.88 -3.71
N LYS A 90 8.04 9.99 -4.52
CA LYS A 90 7.62 11.25 -5.15
C LYS A 90 7.14 12.28 -4.14
N VAL A 91 6.36 11.88 -3.13
CA VAL A 91 5.85 12.79 -2.09
C VAL A 91 6.98 13.30 -1.20
N ILE A 92 7.92 12.43 -0.78
CA ILE A 92 9.08 12.87 0.01
C ILE A 92 9.99 13.79 -0.80
N GLN A 93 10.23 13.49 -2.08
CA GLN A 93 11.00 14.39 -2.95
C GLN A 93 10.35 15.77 -3.05
N ALA A 94 9.02 15.83 -3.23
CA ALA A 94 8.30 17.10 -3.29
C ALA A 94 8.42 17.90 -1.99
N ILE A 95 8.23 17.27 -0.82
CA ILE A 95 8.37 17.94 0.48
C ILE A 95 9.80 18.44 0.70
N SER A 96 10.81 17.64 0.31
CA SER A 96 12.21 18.04 0.39
C SER A 96 12.52 19.25 -0.48
N GLN A 97 11.96 19.34 -1.68
CA GLN A 97 12.15 20.48 -2.57
C GLN A 97 11.53 21.77 -1.99
N PHE A 98 10.33 21.69 -1.39
CA PHE A 98 9.72 22.84 -0.71
C PHE A 98 10.56 23.37 0.46
N LYS A 99 11.14 22.48 1.26
CA LYS A 99 11.95 22.88 2.43
C LYS A 99 13.25 23.58 2.03
N VAL A 100 13.86 23.16 0.92
CA VAL A 100 15.07 23.80 0.38
C VAL A 100 14.76 25.21 -0.13
N HIS A 101 13.65 25.39 -0.86
CA HIS A 101 13.28 26.69 -1.45
C HIS A 101 12.87 27.78 -0.44
N THR A 102 12.41 27.41 0.76
CA THR A 102 12.10 28.39 1.83
C THR A 102 13.34 28.82 2.63
N SER A 103 14.48 28.17 2.44
CA SER A 103 15.73 28.48 3.16
C SER A 103 16.65 29.45 2.40
N GLU A 104 16.20 30.01 1.27
CA GLU A 104 16.88 31.07 0.50
C GLU A 104 16.22 32.44 0.69
#